data_AF-A0A8C2FEP0-F1
#
_entry.id   AF-A0A8C2FEP0-F1
#
_cell.length_a   1.000
_cell.length_b   1.000
_cell.length_c   1.000
_cell.angle_alpha   90.00
_cell.angle_beta   90.00
_cell.angle_gamma   90.00
#
_symmetry.space_group_name_H-M   'P 1'
#
loop_
_entity.id
_entity.type
_entity.pdbx_description
1 polymer ?
#
loop_
_entity_poly.entity_id
_entity_poly.type
_entity_poly.pdbx_seq_one_letter_code
_entity_poly.pdbx_strand_id
1 'polypeptide(L)'
;MILAYLALLVALSLPGYLDAFHDLYAFDQPELFQGKSNCKPIPANLLLCHDIEYTDMRLPNLLGHETMNEILQQASSWTPLVQKQCHPDTKMFLCSLFAPVCLDDLDEPIQPCRSLCENVKSGCAPVMAAFGFPWPDMLDCNRFPL
;
A
#
# COMPACT_ATOMS: atom_id res chain seq x y z
N MET A 1 -22.37 59.29 6.27
CA MET A 1 -22.22 58.41 5.09
C MET A 1 -20.88 58.61 4.39
N ILE A 2 -20.43 59.85 4.12
CA ILE A 2 -19.12 60.13 3.48
C ILE A 2 -17.92 59.73 4.36
N LEU A 3 -18.00 59.97 5.69
CA LEU A 3 -16.93 59.62 6.63
C LEU A 3 -16.65 58.11 6.72
N ALA A 4 -17.69 57.28 6.55
CA ALA A 4 -17.54 55.82 6.53
C ALA A 4 -16.83 55.33 5.25
N TYR A 5 -17.05 56.01 4.13
CA TYR A 5 -16.41 55.70 2.85
C TYR A 5 -14.91 56.04 2.87
N LEU A 6 -14.56 57.17 3.48
CA LEU A 6 -13.16 57.59 3.66
C LEU A 6 -12.41 56.63 4.59
N ALA A 7 -13.05 56.12 5.65
CA ALA A 7 -12.46 55.12 6.54
C ALA A 7 -12.15 53.79 5.81
N LEU A 8 -13.02 53.36 4.90
CA LEU A 8 -12.83 52.13 4.11
C LEU A 8 -11.67 52.27 3.11
N LEU A 9 -11.55 53.44 2.46
CA LEU A 9 -10.46 53.75 1.53
C LEU A 9 -9.10 53.87 2.24
N VAL A 10 -9.07 54.40 3.47
CA VAL A 10 -7.85 54.47 4.29
C VAL A 10 -7.40 53.06 4.71
N ALA A 11 -8.32 52.17 5.09
CA ALA A 11 -8.01 50.79 5.45
C ALA A 11 -7.36 50.01 4.29
N LEU A 12 -7.82 50.21 3.05
CA LEU A 12 -7.26 49.61 1.83
C LEU A 12 -5.86 50.13 1.46
N SER A 13 -5.44 51.26 2.03
CA SER A 13 -4.12 51.86 1.78
C SER A 13 -3.06 51.51 2.83
N LEU A 14 -3.44 50.80 3.90
CA LEU A 14 -2.52 50.35 4.94
C LEU A 14 -1.73 49.12 4.45
N PRO A 15 -0.38 49.11 4.61
CA PRO A 15 0.47 48.03 4.11
C PRO A 15 0.21 46.64 4.71
N GLY A 16 -0.62 46.51 5.76
CA GLY A 16 -1.00 45.23 6.38
C GLY A 16 -2.43 44.74 6.07
N TYR A 17 -3.23 45.46 5.27
CA TYR A 17 -4.58 45.01 4.91
C TYR A 17 -4.55 43.92 3.82
N LEU A 18 -3.60 44.03 2.88
CA LEU A 18 -3.41 43.01 1.85
C LEU A 18 -2.90 41.69 2.44
N ASP A 19 -2.10 41.76 3.52
CA ASP A 19 -1.64 40.58 4.26
C ASP A 19 -2.81 39.86 4.96
N ALA A 20 -3.74 40.62 5.57
CA ALA A 20 -4.94 40.05 6.19
C ALA A 20 -5.93 39.45 5.17
N PHE A 21 -5.94 39.95 3.92
CA PHE A 21 -6.71 39.35 2.83
C PHE A 21 -6.03 38.12 2.23
N HIS A 22 -4.70 38.07 2.20
CA HIS A 22 -3.93 36.88 1.81
C HIS A 22 -4.18 35.71 2.78
N ASP A 23 -4.32 35.99 4.08
CA ASP A 23 -4.64 34.97 5.08
C ASP A 23 -6.08 34.44 4.97
N LEU A 24 -7.02 35.24 4.43
CA LEU A 24 -8.43 34.87 4.26
C LEU A 24 -8.75 34.22 2.89
N TYR A 25 -7.91 34.45 1.87
CA TYR A 25 -8.06 33.89 0.52
C TYR A 25 -6.96 32.88 0.16
N ALA A 26 -6.21 32.37 1.14
CA ALA A 26 -5.45 31.13 1.03
C ALA A 26 -6.40 29.91 0.99
N PHE A 27 -7.37 29.94 0.06
CA PHE A 27 -8.23 28.80 -0.28
C PHE A 27 -7.71 28.17 -1.56
N ASP A 28 -6.48 27.68 -1.47
CA ASP A 28 -5.96 26.67 -2.38
C ASP A 28 -5.11 25.74 -1.51
N GLN A 29 -5.79 24.86 -0.77
CA GLN A 29 -5.18 23.64 -0.24
C GLN A 29 -5.49 22.52 -1.23
N PRO A 30 -4.56 22.18 -2.15
CA PRO A 30 -4.60 20.88 -2.83
C PRO A 30 -4.45 19.71 -1.85
N GLU A 31 -4.10 19.98 -0.59
CA GLU A 31 -3.74 18.95 0.40
C GLU A 31 -4.92 18.39 1.22
N LEU A 32 -6.17 18.77 0.94
CA LEU A 32 -7.35 18.10 1.54
C LEU A 32 -7.89 16.92 0.71
N PHE A 33 -7.22 16.58 -0.41
CA PHE A 33 -7.42 15.34 -1.15
C PHE A 33 -6.18 14.43 -1.12
N GLN A 34 -5.13 14.81 -0.39
CA GLN A 34 -4.08 13.86 -0.06
C GLN A 34 -4.46 13.14 1.24
N GLY A 35 -5.54 12.36 1.16
CA GLY A 35 -5.72 11.27 2.11
C GLY A 35 -4.39 10.52 2.17
N LYS A 36 -3.87 10.23 3.37
CA LYS A 36 -2.67 9.41 3.53
C LYS A 36 -2.88 8.15 2.69
N SER A 37 -2.33 8.10 1.48
CA SER A 37 -2.60 6.99 0.60
C SER A 37 -1.98 5.78 1.27
N ASN A 38 -2.77 4.72 1.39
CA ASN A 38 -2.32 3.44 1.87
C ASN A 38 -1.31 2.82 0.90
N CYS A 39 -1.11 3.42 -0.28
CA CYS A 39 -0.08 3.07 -1.25
C CYS A 39 1.33 3.48 -0.79
N LYS A 40 2.28 2.60 -1.02
CA LYS A 40 3.73 2.80 -0.84
C LYS A 40 4.46 2.18 -2.03
N PRO A 41 5.58 2.76 -2.48
CA PRO A 41 6.39 2.14 -3.51
C PRO A 41 6.99 0.82 -2.99
N ILE A 42 7.07 -0.17 -3.85
CA ILE A 42 7.78 -1.43 -3.60
C ILE A 42 9.27 -1.14 -3.64
N PRO A 43 10.01 -1.29 -2.52
CA PRO A 43 11.42 -0.95 -2.51
C PRO A 43 12.25 -2.07 -3.16
N ALA A 44 13.37 -1.71 -3.80
CA ALA A 44 14.24 -2.67 -4.47
C ALA A 44 14.83 -3.76 -3.55
N ASN A 45 14.87 -3.50 -2.24
CA ASN A 45 15.33 -4.48 -1.25
C ASN A 45 14.23 -5.46 -0.79
N LEU A 46 12.97 -5.31 -1.23
CA LEU A 46 11.93 -6.32 -1.05
C LEU A 46 12.12 -7.44 -2.08
N LEU A 47 13.17 -8.24 -1.89
CA LEU A 47 13.63 -9.23 -2.88
C LEU A 47 12.55 -10.22 -3.34
N LEU A 48 11.56 -10.51 -2.48
CA LEU A 48 10.43 -11.37 -2.83
C LEU A 48 9.57 -10.78 -3.97
N CYS A 49 9.36 -9.46 -3.96
CA CYS A 49 8.32 -8.79 -4.76
C CYS A 49 8.81 -7.59 -5.57
N HIS A 50 10.11 -7.26 -5.53
CA HIS A 50 10.68 -6.37 -6.55
C HIS A 50 10.55 -6.99 -7.95
N ASP A 51 10.48 -6.12 -8.96
CA ASP A 51 10.35 -6.47 -10.38
C ASP A 51 9.17 -7.39 -10.67
N ILE A 52 7.98 -6.97 -10.23
CA ILE A 52 6.69 -7.55 -10.62
C ILE A 52 5.91 -6.55 -11.48
N GLU A 53 4.69 -6.90 -11.90
CA GLU A 53 3.89 -6.15 -12.88
C GLU A 53 3.43 -4.75 -12.44
N TYR A 54 3.63 -4.39 -11.17
CA TYR A 54 3.28 -3.10 -10.58
C TYR A 54 4.37 -2.61 -9.64
N THR A 55 4.39 -1.29 -9.39
CA THR A 55 5.43 -0.60 -8.61
C THR A 55 4.98 -0.17 -7.23
N ASP A 56 3.68 -0.11 -6.98
CA ASP A 56 3.10 0.41 -5.75
C ASP A 56 2.21 -0.63 -5.08
N MET A 57 2.37 -0.74 -3.76
CA MET A 57 1.70 -1.71 -2.92
C MET A 57 0.91 -1.04 -1.80
N ARG A 58 -0.11 -1.72 -1.27
CA ARG A 58 -0.92 -1.22 -0.15
C ARG A 58 -0.40 -1.66 1.21
N LEU A 59 -0.49 -0.77 2.19
CA LEU A 59 -0.40 -1.03 3.64
C LEU A 59 -1.72 -0.69 4.35
N PRO A 60 -2.15 -1.45 5.37
CA PRO A 60 -1.59 -2.75 5.76
C PRO A 60 -1.80 -3.80 4.67
N ASN A 61 -0.92 -4.80 4.61
CA ASN A 61 -1.06 -5.90 3.65
C ASN A 61 -2.01 -6.99 4.17
N LEU A 62 -2.26 -8.04 3.38
CA LEU A 62 -3.19 -9.13 3.76
C LEU A 62 -2.71 -10.00 4.92
N LEU A 63 -1.46 -9.82 5.35
CA LEU A 63 -0.88 -10.49 6.52
C LEU A 63 -0.93 -9.62 7.78
N GLY A 64 -1.47 -8.40 7.68
CA GLY A 64 -1.58 -7.46 8.78
C GLY A 64 -0.30 -6.68 9.07
N HIS A 65 0.70 -6.69 8.18
CA HIS A 65 1.89 -5.86 8.36
C HIS A 65 1.54 -4.40 8.09
N GLU A 66 1.88 -3.53 9.02
CA GLU A 66 1.59 -2.10 8.95
C GLU A 66 2.80 -1.29 8.49
N THR A 67 4.00 -1.87 8.59
CA THR A 67 5.25 -1.18 8.28
C THR A 67 6.08 -1.91 7.24
N MET A 68 6.83 -1.15 6.42
CA MET A 68 7.71 -1.74 5.41
C MET A 68 8.80 -2.62 6.04
N ASN A 69 9.27 -2.29 7.25
CA ASN A 69 10.30 -3.07 7.95
C ASN A 69 9.80 -4.48 8.32
N GLU A 70 8.56 -4.61 8.80
CA GLU A 70 7.93 -5.90 9.07
C GLU A 70 7.83 -6.75 7.80
N ILE A 71 7.42 -6.12 6.70
CA ILE A 71 7.31 -6.78 5.38
C ILE A 71 8.67 -7.27 4.91
N LEU A 72 9.70 -6.41 4.92
CA LEU A 72 11.06 -6.79 4.52
C LEU A 72 11.60 -7.96 5.34
N GLN A 73 11.41 -7.91 6.67
CA GLN A 73 11.87 -8.96 7.57
C GLN A 73 11.17 -10.30 7.27
N GLN A 74 9.84 -10.30 7.20
CA GLN A 74 9.09 -11.55 7.04
C GLN A 74 9.13 -12.10 5.61
N ALA A 75 9.07 -11.24 4.58
CA ALA A 75 9.11 -11.65 3.19
C ALA A 75 10.42 -12.36 2.82
N SER A 76 11.55 -11.94 3.42
CA SER A 76 12.86 -12.54 3.16
C SER A 76 12.92 -14.05 3.43
N SER A 77 12.12 -14.54 4.39
CA SER A 77 12.06 -15.97 4.73
C SER A 77 11.39 -16.82 3.65
N TRP A 78 10.68 -16.19 2.71
CA TRP A 78 9.95 -16.87 1.63
C TRP A 78 10.73 -16.94 0.31
N THR A 79 11.78 -16.14 0.14
CA THR A 79 12.64 -16.15 -1.06
C THR A 79 13.18 -17.55 -1.40
N PRO A 80 13.63 -18.39 -0.43
CA PRO A 80 14.09 -19.73 -0.74
C PRO A 80 13.02 -20.64 -1.37
N LEU A 81 11.75 -20.50 -0.98
CA LEU A 81 10.65 -21.29 -1.54
C LEU A 81 10.42 -20.94 -3.02
N VAL A 82 10.43 -19.65 -3.36
CA VAL A 82 10.33 -19.18 -4.75
C VAL A 82 11.48 -19.73 -5.59
N GLN A 83 12.70 -19.77 -5.04
CA GLN A 83 13.87 -20.33 -5.72
C GLN A 83 13.79 -21.84 -5.96
N LYS A 84 12.97 -22.58 -5.20
CA LYS A 84 12.71 -24.00 -5.46
C LYS A 84 11.82 -24.25 -6.68
N GLN A 85 11.14 -23.22 -7.17
CA GLN A 85 10.31 -23.29 -8.39
C GLN A 85 9.30 -24.45 -8.36
N CYS A 86 8.72 -24.71 -7.19
CA CYS A 86 7.71 -25.77 -6.99
C CYS A 86 6.40 -25.52 -7.74
N HIS A 87 6.09 -24.26 -8.06
CA HIS A 87 4.97 -23.86 -8.90
C HIS A 87 5.30 -22.51 -9.60
N PRO A 88 4.92 -22.30 -10.87
CA PRO A 88 5.19 -21.04 -11.59
C PRO A 88 4.61 -19.81 -10.88
N ASP A 89 3.41 -19.94 -10.32
CA ASP A 89 2.70 -18.81 -9.69
C ASP A 89 3.11 -18.55 -8.23
N THR A 90 4.15 -19.22 -7.71
CA THR A 90 4.57 -19.07 -6.29
C THR A 90 4.91 -17.62 -5.94
N LYS A 91 5.68 -16.93 -6.81
CA LYS A 91 6.05 -15.52 -6.61
C LYS A 91 4.80 -14.63 -6.61
N MET A 92 3.92 -14.83 -7.60
CA MET A 92 2.67 -14.07 -7.75
C MET A 92 1.77 -14.24 -6.52
N PHE A 93 1.54 -15.48 -6.08
CA PHE A 93 0.72 -15.77 -4.91
C PHE A 93 1.27 -15.12 -3.65
N LEU A 94 2.57 -15.28 -3.36
CA LEU A 94 3.17 -14.67 -2.17
C LEU A 94 3.13 -13.14 -2.22
N CYS A 95 3.39 -12.54 -3.39
CA CYS A 95 3.33 -11.08 -3.53
C CYS A 95 1.91 -10.52 -3.45
N SER A 96 0.88 -11.28 -3.85
CA SER A 96 -0.51 -10.87 -3.60
C SER A 96 -0.81 -10.67 -2.10
N LEU A 97 -0.09 -11.37 -1.22
CA LEU A 97 -0.24 -11.26 0.23
C LEU A 97 0.70 -10.23 0.86
N PHE A 98 1.98 -10.28 0.49
CA PHE A 98 3.03 -9.42 1.07
C PHE A 98 3.01 -8.00 0.53
N ALA A 99 2.72 -7.84 -0.76
CA ALA A 99 2.78 -6.58 -1.49
C ALA A 99 1.55 -6.40 -2.39
N PRO A 100 0.31 -6.44 -1.88
CA PRO A 100 -0.89 -6.36 -2.71
C PRO A 100 -0.89 -5.08 -3.55
N VAL A 101 -1.36 -5.18 -4.81
CA VAL A 101 -1.49 -4.04 -5.72
C VAL A 101 -2.25 -2.90 -5.06
N CYS A 102 -1.74 -1.67 -5.22
CA CYS A 102 -2.48 -0.49 -4.79
C CYS A 102 -3.34 0.06 -5.93
N LEU A 103 -4.65 0.17 -5.69
CA LEU A 103 -5.61 0.81 -6.59
C LEU A 103 -6.23 1.98 -5.84
N ASP A 104 -6.13 3.19 -6.39
CA ASP A 104 -6.57 4.42 -5.71
C ASP A 104 -8.08 4.42 -5.39
N ASP A 105 -8.88 3.78 -6.24
CA ASP A 105 -10.34 3.70 -6.10
C ASP A 105 -10.82 2.57 -5.19
N LEU A 106 -9.92 1.78 -4.58
CA LEU A 106 -10.27 0.61 -3.77
C LEU A 106 -9.68 0.70 -2.36
N ASP A 107 -10.55 0.71 -1.36
CA ASP A 107 -10.16 0.80 0.06
C ASP A 107 -9.70 -0.53 0.67
N GLU A 108 -10.00 -1.66 0.05
CA GLU A 108 -9.63 -2.98 0.56
C GLU A 108 -8.65 -3.69 -0.40
N PRO A 109 -7.65 -4.42 0.10
CA PRO A 109 -6.74 -5.18 -0.74
C PRO A 109 -7.48 -6.32 -1.46
N ILE A 110 -7.12 -6.53 -2.73
CA ILE A 110 -7.62 -7.67 -3.52
C ILE A 110 -6.97 -8.95 -2.99
N GLN A 111 -7.80 -9.91 -2.57
CA GLN A 111 -7.35 -11.22 -2.12
C GLN A 111 -7.02 -12.14 -3.30
N PRO A 112 -6.03 -13.04 -3.18
CA PRO A 112 -5.85 -14.09 -4.17
C PRO A 112 -7.05 -15.04 -4.17
N CYS A 113 -7.36 -15.63 -5.33
CA CYS A 113 -8.38 -16.67 -5.41
C CYS A 113 -7.92 -17.95 -4.68
N ARG A 114 -8.87 -18.70 -4.12
CA ARG A 114 -8.61 -19.99 -3.48
C ARG A 114 -7.94 -20.98 -4.42
N SER A 115 -8.36 -21.03 -5.67
CA SER A 115 -7.79 -21.90 -6.70
C SER A 115 -6.29 -21.64 -6.93
N LEU A 116 -5.87 -20.37 -6.93
CA LEU A 116 -4.45 -20.00 -7.01
C LEU A 116 -3.67 -20.53 -5.80
N CYS A 117 -4.20 -20.34 -4.59
CA CYS A 117 -3.59 -20.88 -3.37
C CYS A 117 -3.47 -22.41 -3.42
N GLU A 118 -4.54 -23.11 -3.79
CA GLU A 118 -4.55 -24.58 -3.84
C GLU A 118 -3.55 -25.13 -4.85
N ASN A 119 -3.43 -24.50 -6.02
CA ASN A 119 -2.45 -24.86 -7.04
C ASN A 119 -1.01 -24.69 -6.53
N VAL A 120 -0.69 -23.54 -5.92
CA VAL A 120 0.63 -23.30 -5.34
C VAL A 120 0.91 -24.25 -4.17
N LYS A 121 -0.07 -24.46 -3.27
CA LYS A 121 0.04 -25.37 -2.13
C LYS A 121 0.30 -26.80 -2.59
N SER A 122 -0.37 -27.28 -3.63
CA SER A 122 -0.19 -28.62 -4.19
C SER A 122 1.27 -28.88 -4.62
N GLY A 123 1.91 -27.90 -5.28
CA GLY A 123 3.32 -28.01 -5.67
C GLY A 123 4.30 -27.77 -4.52
N CYS A 124 4.03 -26.80 -3.66
CA CYS A 124 5.01 -26.27 -2.72
C CYS A 124 4.93 -26.85 -1.29
N ALA A 125 3.77 -27.34 -0.85
CA ALA A 125 3.65 -27.93 0.48
C ALA A 125 4.52 -29.20 0.67
N PRO A 126 4.64 -30.13 -0.31
CA PRO A 126 5.57 -31.26 -0.20
C PRO A 126 7.03 -30.82 -0.12
N VAL A 127 7.40 -29.73 -0.83
CA VAL A 127 8.74 -29.16 -0.78
C VAL A 127 9.03 -28.59 0.61
N MET A 128 8.11 -27.82 1.20
CA MET A 128 8.26 -27.32 2.57
C MET A 128 8.38 -28.47 3.58
N ALA A 129 7.54 -29.49 3.46
CA ALA A 129 7.54 -30.64 4.35
C ALA A 129 8.87 -31.41 4.31
N ALA A 130 9.52 -31.51 3.15
CA ALA A 130 10.84 -32.14 3.02
C ALA A 130 11.95 -31.42 3.80
N PHE A 131 11.76 -30.13 4.12
CA PHE A 131 12.65 -29.34 4.99
C PHE A 131 12.12 -29.19 6.42
N GLY A 132 11.05 -29.92 6.79
CA GLY A 132 10.49 -29.91 8.14
C GLY A 132 9.52 -28.76 8.44
N PHE A 133 9.04 -28.06 7.42
CA PHE A 133 8.09 -26.96 7.58
C PHE A 133 6.70 -27.35 7.06
N PRO A 134 5.63 -27.23 7.88
CA PRO A 134 4.27 -27.42 7.40
C PRO A 134 3.83 -26.21 6.54
N TRP A 135 2.78 -26.40 5.74
CA TRP A 135 2.09 -25.28 5.12
C TRP A 135 1.38 -24.45 6.20
N PRO A 136 1.70 -23.17 6.39
CA PRO A 136 1.26 -22.42 7.57
C PRO A 136 -0.18 -21.93 7.45
N ASP A 137 -0.84 -21.74 8.60
CA ASP A 137 -2.24 -21.31 8.71
C ASP A 137 -2.50 -19.92 8.11
N MET A 138 -1.47 -19.06 8.05
CA MET A 138 -1.54 -17.78 7.34
C MET A 138 -1.80 -17.93 5.84
N LEU A 139 -1.46 -19.09 5.27
CA LEU A 139 -1.67 -19.45 3.87
C LEU A 139 -2.76 -20.51 3.69
N ASP A 140 -3.60 -20.79 4.69
CA ASP A 140 -4.71 -21.73 4.51
C ASP A 140 -5.66 -21.24 3.41
N CYS A 141 -5.81 -22.04 2.35
CA CYS A 141 -6.58 -21.67 1.17
C CYS A 141 -8.06 -21.46 1.45
N ASN A 142 -8.60 -22.02 2.54
CA ASN A 142 -9.97 -21.78 2.97
C ASN A 142 -10.23 -20.32 3.39
N ARG A 143 -9.17 -19.56 3.68
CA ARG A 143 -9.25 -18.13 4.03
C ARG A 143 -9.51 -17.24 2.82
N PHE A 144 -9.33 -17.76 1.61
CA PHE A 144 -9.44 -17.01 0.36
C PHE A 144 -10.79 -17.27 -0.33
N PRO A 145 -11.31 -16.28 -1.09
CA PRO A 145 -12.56 -16.40 -1.82
C PRO A 145 -12.49 -17.49 -2.90
N LEU A 146 -13.63 -18.13 -3.18
CA LEU A 146 -13.79 -19.08 -4.27
C LEU A 146 -13.70 -18.39 -5.63
#